data_AF-A0A218Q8Y0-F1
#
_entry.id   AF-A0A218Q8Y0-F1
#
_cell.length_a   1.000
_cell.length_b   1.000
_cell.length_c   1.000
_cell.angle_alpha   90.00
_cell.angle_beta   90.00
_cell.angle_gamma   90.00
#
_symmetry.space_group_name_H-M   'P 1'
#
loop_
_entity.id
_entity.type
_entity.pdbx_description
1 polymer ?
#
loop_
_entity_poly.entity_id
_entity_poly.type
_entity_poly.pdbx_seq_one_letter_code
_entity_poly.pdbx_strand_id
1 'polypeptide(L)'
;MNLSQSHPYLSAEEYLETEKSSLIKHEYIQGQIYAMAGASDAHVTITANLVTLLRNHIRGTGCRVYVADMKARIESLNIFYYPDIMVTCDQRDTNFEYFKRYPSLIIEVLSPSTEALDRGDKFSDYQELETLQEYVLVSQNRQRVDCFRRNVADRWELYSYRVNQELQLTSLNFSCSLTDIYEDVSLPQTFNPTSA
;
A
#
# COMPACT_ATOMS: atom_id res chain seq x y z
N MET A 1 -15.15 -27.44 21.84
CA MET A 1 -14.84 -26.01 22.12
C MET A 1 -15.91 -25.18 21.47
N ASN A 2 -16.43 -24.20 22.20
CA ASN A 2 -17.79 -23.67 22.06
C ASN A 2 -17.83 -22.45 21.11
N LEU A 3 -18.83 -22.47 20.22
CA LEU A 3 -19.46 -21.37 19.47
C LEU A 3 -18.56 -20.38 18.73
N SER A 4 -18.43 -20.62 17.42
CA SER A 4 -18.12 -19.64 16.38
C SER A 4 -18.96 -18.38 16.58
N GLN A 5 -18.31 -17.24 16.85
CA GLN A 5 -18.93 -15.95 16.61
C GLN A 5 -19.09 -15.82 15.09
N SER A 6 -20.28 -16.09 14.58
CA SER A 6 -20.65 -15.72 13.21
C SER A 6 -20.67 -14.20 13.18
N HIS A 7 -19.57 -13.58 12.76
CA HIS A 7 -19.62 -12.18 12.36
C HIS A 7 -20.65 -12.08 11.22
N PRO A 8 -21.69 -11.25 11.37
CA PRO A 8 -22.71 -11.12 10.34
C PRO A 8 -22.03 -10.67 9.04
N TYR A 9 -22.32 -11.37 7.96
CA TYR A 9 -21.90 -10.97 6.62
C TYR A 9 -22.41 -9.55 6.36
N LEU A 10 -21.51 -8.65 5.96
CA LEU A 10 -21.81 -7.27 5.62
C LEU A 10 -21.72 -7.09 4.11
N SER A 11 -22.74 -6.52 3.45
CA SER A 11 -22.61 -6.18 2.02
C SER A 11 -21.57 -5.08 1.81
N ALA A 12 -21.04 -4.97 0.59
CA ALA A 12 -20.09 -3.92 0.24
C ALA A 12 -20.72 -2.51 0.41
N GLU A 13 -22.00 -2.39 0.08
CA GLU A 13 -22.78 -1.17 0.19
C GLU A 13 -22.97 -0.77 1.66
N GLU A 14 -23.37 -1.71 2.52
CA GLU A 14 -23.51 -1.46 3.96
C GLU A 14 -22.17 -1.14 4.61
N TYR A 15 -21.09 -1.81 4.19
CA TYR A 15 -19.73 -1.48 4.61
C TYR A 15 -19.38 -0.03 4.27
N LEU A 16 -19.55 0.38 3.01
CA LEU A 16 -19.23 1.74 2.58
C LEU A 16 -20.07 2.79 3.34
N GLU A 17 -21.34 2.52 3.61
CA GLU A 17 -22.19 3.44 4.37
C GLU A 17 -21.76 3.55 5.83
N THR A 18 -21.47 2.41 6.48
CA THR A 18 -20.99 2.39 7.87
C THR A 18 -19.64 3.11 8.00
N GLU A 19 -18.74 2.86 7.05
CA GLU A 19 -17.38 3.38 7.07
C GLU A 19 -17.32 4.92 6.95
N LYS A 20 -18.32 5.57 6.34
CA LYS A 20 -18.40 7.05 6.27
C LYS A 20 -18.45 7.74 7.64
N SER A 21 -18.98 7.05 8.66
CA SER A 21 -19.19 7.60 10.00
C SER A 21 -18.35 6.92 11.08
N SER A 22 -17.52 5.95 10.70
CA SER A 22 -16.69 5.20 11.64
C SER A 22 -15.51 6.04 12.13
N LEU A 23 -15.22 5.94 13.43
CA LEU A 23 -14.04 6.58 14.05
C LEU A 23 -12.75 5.79 13.80
N ILE A 24 -12.88 4.51 13.45
CA ILE A 24 -11.77 3.61 13.11
C ILE A 24 -11.97 3.11 11.69
N LYS A 25 -10.88 2.98 10.94
CA LYS A 25 -10.96 2.45 9.57
C LYS A 25 -10.95 0.94 9.58
N HIS A 26 -11.70 0.35 8.66
CA HIS A 26 -11.73 -1.08 8.47
C HIS A 26 -11.41 -1.47 7.04
N GLU A 27 -10.52 -2.43 6.87
CA GLU A 27 -10.42 -3.18 5.62
C GLU A 27 -11.60 -4.14 5.52
N TYR A 28 -12.10 -4.34 4.30
CA TYR A 28 -13.25 -5.21 4.02
C TYR A 28 -12.79 -6.36 3.14
N ILE A 29 -13.02 -7.59 3.60
CA ILE A 29 -12.64 -8.81 2.88
C ILE A 29 -13.85 -9.74 2.86
N GLN A 30 -14.50 -9.85 1.70
CA GLN A 30 -15.56 -10.83 1.44
C GLN A 30 -16.69 -10.84 2.49
N GLY A 31 -17.13 -9.65 2.92
CA GLY A 31 -18.20 -9.49 3.90
C GLY A 31 -17.75 -9.39 5.35
N GLN A 32 -16.45 -9.44 5.61
CA GLN A 32 -15.84 -9.27 6.93
C GLN A 32 -15.08 -7.95 7.01
N ILE A 33 -15.07 -7.32 8.19
CA ILE A 33 -14.35 -6.08 8.44
C ILE A 33 -13.20 -6.30 9.42
N TYR A 34 -12.06 -5.67 9.15
CA TYR A 34 -10.84 -5.78 9.94
C TYR A 34 -10.35 -4.38 10.30
N ALA A 35 -10.34 -4.05 11.59
CA ALA A 35 -9.88 -2.75 12.04
C ALA A 35 -8.38 -2.57 11.72
N MET A 36 -8.03 -1.43 11.13
CA MET A 36 -6.64 -1.08 10.89
C MET A 36 -5.92 -0.80 12.21
N ALA A 37 -4.66 -1.25 12.30
CA ALA A 37 -3.76 -0.84 13.38
C ALA A 37 -3.32 0.62 13.19
N GLY A 38 -2.89 1.26 14.28
CA GLY A 38 -2.25 2.57 14.20
C GLY A 38 -0.88 2.50 13.51
N ALA A 39 -0.43 3.64 12.99
CA ALA A 39 0.88 3.79 12.37
C ALA A 39 1.95 4.20 13.40
N SER A 40 3.19 3.74 13.20
CA SER A 40 4.36 4.19 13.97
C SER A 40 4.90 5.53 13.42
N ASP A 41 5.77 6.19 14.17
CA ASP A 41 6.49 7.39 13.70
C ASP A 41 7.28 7.14 12.40
N ALA A 42 8.00 6.02 12.30
CA ALA A 42 8.74 5.66 11.10
C ALA A 42 7.80 5.41 9.91
N HIS A 43 6.64 4.78 10.14
CA HIS A 43 5.64 4.52 9.11
C HIS A 43 5.08 5.82 8.52
N VAL A 44 4.65 6.76 9.38
CA VAL A 44 4.08 8.03 8.92
C VAL A 44 5.12 8.90 8.22
N THR A 45 6.38 8.90 8.68
CA THR A 45 7.47 9.68 8.08
C THR A 45 7.84 9.15 6.69
N ILE A 46 8.04 7.84 6.55
CA ILE A 46 8.30 7.21 5.24
C ILE A 46 7.17 7.51 4.25
N THR A 47 5.92 7.38 4.71
CA THR A 47 4.74 7.66 3.90
C THR A 47 4.73 9.11 3.43
N ALA A 48 4.97 10.07 4.33
CA ALA A 48 5.00 11.50 4.01
C ALA A 48 6.09 11.85 2.98
N ASN A 49 7.29 11.29 3.13
CA ASN A 49 8.41 11.50 2.21
C ASN A 49 8.05 11.01 0.80
N LEU A 50 7.57 9.77 0.68
CA LEU A 50 7.18 9.18 -0.60
C LEU A 50 6.05 9.96 -1.27
N VAL A 51 5.03 10.36 -0.52
CA VAL A 51 3.91 11.15 -1.03
C VAL A 51 4.41 12.49 -1.56
N THR A 52 5.32 13.16 -0.85
CA THR A 52 5.88 14.44 -1.27
C THR A 52 6.65 14.30 -2.58
N LEU A 53 7.55 13.31 -2.67
CA LEU A 53 8.36 13.04 -3.86
C LEU A 53 7.48 12.69 -5.07
N LEU A 54 6.55 11.75 -4.89
CA LEU A 54 5.61 11.33 -5.95
C LEU A 54 4.72 12.48 -6.38
N ARG A 55 4.12 13.21 -5.43
CA ARG A 55 3.19 14.29 -5.74
C ARG A 55 3.87 15.43 -6.47
N ASN A 56 5.13 15.73 -6.17
CA ASN A 56 5.93 16.72 -6.88
C ASN A 56 6.22 16.30 -8.31
N HIS A 57 6.58 15.03 -8.51
CA HIS A 57 6.89 14.48 -9.83
C HIS A 57 5.68 14.45 -10.76
N ILE A 58 4.53 13.99 -10.29
CA ILE A 58 3.34 13.78 -11.14
C ILE A 58 2.45 15.03 -11.31
N ARG A 59 2.91 16.23 -10.92
CA ARG A 59 2.10 17.44 -11.09
C ARG A 59 1.87 17.72 -12.58
N GLY A 60 0.60 17.94 -12.94
CA GLY A 60 0.22 18.27 -14.32
C GLY A 60 0.16 17.09 -15.29
N THR A 61 0.46 15.86 -14.86
CA THR A 61 0.41 14.68 -15.73
C THR A 61 -1.00 14.09 -15.88
N GLY A 62 -1.94 14.50 -15.01
CA GLY A 62 -3.27 13.89 -14.89
C GLY A 62 -3.35 12.76 -13.88
N CYS A 63 -2.22 12.20 -13.45
CA CYS A 63 -2.16 11.21 -12.38
C CYS A 63 -2.42 11.85 -10.99
N ARG A 64 -2.90 11.03 -10.05
CA ARG A 64 -3.20 11.45 -8.67
C ARG A 64 -2.61 10.47 -7.67
N VAL A 65 -1.94 11.01 -6.65
CA VAL A 65 -1.53 10.26 -5.44
C VAL A 65 -2.66 10.34 -4.42
N TYR A 66 -2.97 9.22 -3.80
CA TYR A 66 -3.84 9.05 -2.66
C TYR A 66 -3.07 8.38 -1.52
N VAL A 67 -3.45 8.67 -0.28
CA VAL A 67 -2.73 8.27 0.93
C VAL A 67 -3.75 7.89 1.98
N ALA A 68 -3.53 6.79 2.71
CA ALA A 68 -4.16 6.32 3.96
C ALA A 68 -5.71 6.27 4.07
N ASP A 69 -6.45 7.17 3.44
CA ASP A 69 -7.89 7.41 3.59
C ASP A 69 -8.67 7.00 2.33
N MET A 70 -7.98 6.63 1.26
CA MET A 70 -8.60 6.21 0.01
C MET A 70 -8.50 4.69 -0.13
N LYS A 71 -9.64 4.05 -0.37
CA LYS A 71 -9.69 2.60 -0.52
C LYS A 71 -9.26 2.17 -1.92
N ALA A 72 -8.55 1.06 -2.04
CA ALA A 72 -8.44 0.29 -3.26
C ALA A 72 -9.55 -0.77 -3.29
N ARG A 73 -10.36 -0.78 -4.35
CA ARG A 73 -11.45 -1.73 -4.57
C ARG A 73 -11.02 -2.80 -5.57
N ILE A 74 -10.93 -4.04 -5.09
CA ILE A 74 -10.73 -5.23 -5.92
C ILE A 74 -12.09 -5.87 -6.12
N GLU A 75 -12.72 -5.54 -7.26
CA GLU A 75 -14.12 -5.93 -7.52
C GLU A 75 -14.30 -7.44 -7.61
N SER A 76 -13.38 -8.13 -8.30
CA SER A 76 -13.43 -9.58 -8.54
C SER A 76 -13.43 -10.41 -7.25
N LEU A 77 -12.82 -9.90 -6.19
CA LEU A 77 -12.68 -10.58 -4.91
C LEU A 77 -13.60 -10.01 -3.81
N ASN A 78 -14.41 -9.01 -4.15
CA ASN A 78 -15.20 -8.27 -3.18
C ASN A 78 -14.38 -7.76 -1.97
N ILE A 79 -13.28 -7.05 -2.24
CA ILE A 79 -12.37 -6.51 -1.22
C ILE A 79 -12.29 -4.98 -1.29
N PHE A 80 -12.14 -4.33 -0.13
CA PHE A 80 -11.59 -2.98 0.00
C PHE A 80 -10.41 -2.95 0.97
N TYR A 81 -9.25 -2.52 0.49
CA TYR A 81 -8.07 -2.26 1.32
C TYR A 81 -7.80 -0.76 1.41
N TYR A 82 -7.08 -0.37 2.46
CA TYR A 82 -6.53 0.98 2.61
C TYR A 82 -5.02 0.93 2.42
N PRO A 83 -4.52 1.00 1.17
CA PRO A 83 -3.09 1.07 0.95
C PRO A 83 -2.51 2.34 1.56
N ASP A 84 -1.27 2.27 2.02
CA ASP A 84 -0.57 3.46 2.55
C ASP A 84 -0.45 4.55 1.49
N ILE A 85 -0.06 4.17 0.26
CA ILE A 85 0.00 5.07 -0.90
C ILE A 85 -0.56 4.36 -2.13
N MET A 86 -1.38 5.06 -2.89
CA MET A 86 -1.92 4.59 -4.16
C MET A 86 -1.80 5.68 -5.22
N VAL A 87 -1.38 5.34 -6.43
CA VAL A 87 -1.40 6.25 -7.58
C VAL A 87 -2.28 5.67 -8.67
N THR A 88 -3.17 6.51 -9.20
CA THR A 88 -3.95 6.21 -10.40
C THR A 88 -3.72 7.30 -11.43
N CYS A 89 -3.60 6.87 -12.68
CA CYS A 89 -3.55 7.71 -13.87
C CYS A 89 -4.76 7.47 -14.78
N ASP A 90 -5.72 6.67 -14.32
CA ASP A 90 -6.86 6.23 -15.11
C ASP A 90 -8.09 7.11 -14.86
N GLN A 91 -8.65 7.65 -15.93
CA GLN A 91 -9.75 8.62 -15.83
C GLN A 91 -11.06 7.98 -15.37
N ARG A 92 -11.21 6.65 -15.47
CA ARG A 92 -12.35 5.92 -14.92
C ARG A 92 -12.45 6.12 -13.41
N ASP A 93 -11.32 6.29 -12.71
CA ASP A 93 -11.29 6.52 -11.26
C ASP A 93 -11.85 7.88 -10.82
N THR A 94 -12.08 8.81 -11.75
CA THR A 94 -12.78 10.07 -11.45
C THR A 94 -14.25 9.86 -11.10
N ASN A 95 -14.85 8.73 -11.49
CA ASN A 95 -16.24 8.40 -11.20
C ASN A 95 -16.46 7.84 -9.78
N PHE A 96 -15.39 7.55 -9.03
CA PHE A 96 -15.48 6.96 -7.69
C PHE A 96 -14.97 7.96 -6.65
N GLU A 97 -15.85 8.38 -5.75
CA GLU A 97 -15.50 9.39 -4.74
C GLU A 97 -14.67 8.80 -3.58
N TYR A 98 -15.09 7.64 -3.06
CA TYR A 98 -14.58 7.06 -1.81
C TYR A 98 -13.62 5.87 -1.97
N PHE A 99 -13.36 5.44 -3.21
CA PHE A 99 -12.42 4.37 -3.53
C PHE A 99 -11.87 4.51 -4.95
N LYS A 100 -10.84 3.74 -5.29
CA LYS A 100 -10.28 3.62 -6.64
C LYS A 100 -10.21 2.17 -7.05
N ARG A 101 -10.38 1.90 -8.34
CA ARG A 101 -10.39 0.56 -8.94
C ARG A 101 -9.23 0.34 -9.91
N TYR A 102 -8.62 1.41 -10.40
CA TYR A 102 -7.64 1.34 -11.47
C TYR A 102 -6.28 1.96 -11.08
N PRO A 103 -5.68 1.60 -9.93
CA PRO A 103 -4.36 2.10 -9.60
C PRO A 103 -3.30 1.50 -10.53
N SER A 104 -2.27 2.28 -10.83
CA SER A 104 -1.06 1.82 -11.52
C SER A 104 0.05 1.44 -10.55
N LEU A 105 0.03 2.04 -9.35
CA LEU A 105 1.01 1.83 -8.28
C LEU A 105 0.32 1.75 -6.93
N ILE A 106 0.72 0.76 -6.12
CA ILE A 106 0.40 0.67 -4.69
C ILE A 106 1.70 0.53 -3.92
N ILE A 107 1.83 1.24 -2.80
CA ILE A 107 2.95 1.14 -1.86
C ILE A 107 2.39 0.84 -0.47
N GLU A 108 2.93 -0.17 0.19
CA GLU A 108 2.70 -0.47 1.60
C GLU A 108 3.99 -0.28 2.40
N VAL A 109 3.90 0.44 3.51
CA VAL A 109 4.98 0.60 4.49
C VAL A 109 4.81 -0.47 5.56
N LEU A 110 5.68 -1.47 5.51
CA LEU A 110 5.53 -2.70 6.28
C LEU A 110 5.61 -2.46 7.78
N SER A 111 4.65 -2.98 8.53
CA SER A 111 4.67 -3.06 10.00
C SER A 111 4.94 -4.48 10.50
N PRO A 112 5.51 -4.66 11.71
CA PRO A 112 5.67 -6.00 12.28
C PRO A 112 4.35 -6.80 12.36
N SER A 113 3.22 -6.13 12.53
CA SER A 113 1.89 -6.75 12.65
C SER A 113 1.27 -7.17 11.32
N THR A 114 1.61 -6.50 10.21
CA THR A 114 0.96 -6.72 8.90
C THR A 114 1.92 -7.24 7.82
N GLU A 115 3.24 -7.23 8.05
CA GLU A 115 4.24 -7.54 7.01
C GLU A 115 4.00 -8.89 6.31
N ALA A 116 3.58 -9.91 7.06
CA ALA A 116 3.27 -11.22 6.48
C ALA A 116 2.07 -11.18 5.53
N LEU A 117 1.04 -10.41 5.88
CA LEU A 117 -0.16 -10.22 5.07
C LEU A 117 0.16 -9.39 3.82
N ASP A 118 0.86 -8.27 3.99
CA ASP A 118 1.25 -7.36 2.90
C ASP A 118 2.14 -8.07 1.86
N ARG A 119 3.05 -8.94 2.31
CA ARG A 119 3.90 -9.75 1.40
C ARG A 119 3.17 -10.94 0.77
N GLY A 120 2.09 -11.40 1.38
CA GLY A 120 1.38 -12.63 1.04
C GLY A 120 0.03 -12.35 0.40
N ASP A 121 -1.05 -12.59 1.14
CA ASP A 121 -2.42 -12.58 0.62
C ASP A 121 -2.80 -11.22 0.01
N LYS A 122 -2.42 -10.09 0.64
CA LYS A 122 -2.71 -8.77 0.07
C LYS A 122 -2.04 -8.55 -1.28
N PHE A 123 -0.78 -8.98 -1.41
CA PHE A 123 -0.12 -8.92 -2.72
C PHE A 123 -0.86 -9.78 -3.73
N SER A 124 -1.20 -11.04 -3.38
CA SER A 124 -1.98 -11.93 -4.25
C SER A 124 -3.31 -11.31 -4.68
N ASP A 125 -4.03 -10.67 -3.76
CA ASP A 125 -5.31 -10.01 -4.06
C ASP A 125 -5.10 -8.83 -5.01
N TYR A 126 -4.09 -7.99 -4.76
CA TYR A 126 -3.79 -6.83 -5.60
C TYR A 126 -3.37 -7.22 -7.03
N GLN A 127 -2.88 -8.43 -7.27
CA GLN A 127 -2.59 -8.92 -8.62
C GLN A 127 -3.85 -9.01 -9.51
N GLU A 128 -5.04 -9.07 -8.92
CA GLU A 128 -6.33 -9.04 -9.65
C GLU A 128 -6.69 -7.65 -10.20
N LEU A 129 -5.98 -6.59 -9.79
CA LEU A 129 -6.16 -5.25 -10.35
C LEU A 129 -5.49 -5.16 -11.73
N GLU A 130 -6.31 -5.12 -12.79
CA GLU A 130 -5.87 -5.13 -14.19
C GLU A 130 -4.85 -4.03 -14.55
N THR A 131 -4.93 -2.88 -13.91
CA THR A 131 -4.08 -1.72 -14.19
C THR A 131 -2.83 -1.65 -13.32
N LEU A 132 -2.74 -2.48 -12.28
CA LEU A 132 -1.63 -2.41 -11.33
C LEU A 132 -0.35 -2.90 -11.99
N GLN A 133 0.62 -1.99 -12.11
CA GLN A 133 1.91 -2.25 -12.74
C GLN A 133 3.01 -2.48 -11.71
N GLU A 134 2.96 -1.79 -10.58
CA GLU A 134 3.99 -1.85 -9.54
C GLU A 134 3.35 -1.96 -8.14
N TYR A 135 3.82 -2.92 -7.35
CA TYR A 135 3.47 -3.10 -5.94
C TYR A 135 4.75 -3.02 -5.11
N VAL A 136 4.83 -2.02 -4.24
CA VAL A 136 6.07 -1.66 -3.55
C VAL A 136 5.92 -1.87 -2.05
N LEU A 137 6.88 -2.56 -1.45
CA LEU A 137 6.94 -2.81 -0.03
C LEU A 137 8.14 -2.08 0.57
N VAL A 138 7.89 -1.17 1.50
CA VAL A 138 8.91 -0.37 2.16
C VAL A 138 9.07 -0.82 3.61
N SER A 139 10.25 -1.31 3.96
CA SER A 139 10.52 -1.76 5.33
C SER A 139 10.74 -0.56 6.26
N GLN A 140 10.03 -0.48 7.38
CA GLN A 140 10.28 0.55 8.41
C GLN A 140 11.37 0.17 9.43
N ASN A 141 11.88 -1.07 9.40
CA ASN A 141 12.86 -1.57 10.38
C ASN A 141 14.31 -1.55 9.88
N ARG A 142 14.51 -1.26 8.59
CA ARG A 142 15.80 -1.21 7.88
C ARG A 142 15.58 -0.55 6.53
N GLN A 143 16.59 0.13 5.99
CA GLN A 143 16.54 0.68 4.64
C GLN A 143 16.47 -0.42 3.59
N ARG A 144 15.25 -0.74 3.15
CA ARG A 144 14.98 -1.76 2.13
C ARG A 144 13.63 -1.49 1.50
N VAL A 145 13.63 -1.47 0.16
CA VAL A 145 12.43 -1.40 -0.65
C VAL A 145 12.41 -2.61 -1.58
N ASP A 146 11.31 -3.33 -1.63
CA ASP A 146 11.06 -4.40 -2.60
C ASP A 146 9.96 -3.90 -3.56
N CYS A 147 10.25 -3.81 -4.86
CA CYS A 147 9.27 -3.46 -5.90
C CYS A 147 8.96 -4.70 -6.72
N PHE A 148 7.71 -5.15 -6.70
CA PHE A 148 7.19 -6.13 -7.62
C PHE A 148 6.63 -5.40 -8.84
N ARG A 149 7.13 -5.74 -10.03
CA ARG A 149 6.69 -5.12 -11.28
C ARG A 149 6.08 -6.16 -12.22
N ARG A 150 4.87 -5.87 -12.72
CA ARG A 150 4.20 -6.66 -13.75
C ARG A 150 4.87 -6.40 -15.10
N ASN A 151 5.37 -7.44 -15.76
CA ASN A 151 5.96 -7.35 -17.10
C ASN A 151 4.91 -7.60 -18.20
N VAL A 152 5.32 -7.46 -19.46
CA VAL A 152 4.46 -7.63 -20.65
C VAL A 152 3.91 -9.05 -20.83
N ALA A 153 4.46 -10.04 -20.12
CA ALA A 153 4.00 -11.43 -20.12
C ALA A 153 3.10 -11.73 -18.90
N ASP A 154 2.63 -10.68 -18.21
CA ASP A 154 1.77 -10.75 -17.03
C ASP A 154 2.41 -11.49 -15.84
N ARG A 155 3.74 -11.41 -15.73
CA ARG A 155 4.50 -11.97 -14.59
C ARG A 155 5.04 -10.86 -13.72
N TRP A 156 5.11 -11.13 -12.41
CA TRP A 156 5.64 -10.22 -11.42
C TRP A 156 7.12 -10.49 -11.16
N GLU A 157 7.96 -9.48 -11.38
CA GLU A 157 9.40 -9.51 -11.16
C GLU A 157 9.78 -8.70 -9.92
N LEU A 158 10.63 -9.27 -9.06
CA LEU A 158 11.10 -8.60 -7.85
C LEU A 158 12.39 -7.80 -8.12
N TYR A 159 12.33 -6.51 -7.81
CA TYR A 159 13.46 -5.59 -7.77
C TYR A 159 13.69 -5.14 -6.31
N SER A 160 14.80 -5.58 -5.70
CA SER A 160 15.14 -5.21 -4.33
C SER A 160 16.18 -4.10 -4.28
N TYR A 161 15.90 -3.07 -3.49
CA TYR A 161 16.74 -1.89 -3.28
C TYR A 161 17.21 -1.82 -1.82
N ARG A 162 18.47 -1.43 -1.64
CA ARG A 162 19.16 -1.29 -0.35
C ARG A 162 19.80 0.10 -0.24
N VAL A 163 20.41 0.36 0.92
CA VAL A 163 21.15 1.59 1.25
C VAL A 163 21.97 2.10 0.04
N ASN A 164 21.93 3.41 -0.20
CA ASN A 164 22.62 4.12 -1.29
C ASN A 164 22.18 3.74 -2.73
N GLN A 165 21.06 3.04 -2.90
CA GLN A 165 20.46 2.79 -4.20
C GLN A 165 19.26 3.72 -4.44
N GLU A 166 18.81 3.77 -5.69
CA GLU A 166 17.63 4.53 -6.10
C GLU A 166 16.49 3.59 -6.42
N LEU A 167 15.32 3.86 -5.85
CA LEU A 167 14.07 3.25 -6.26
C LEU A 167 13.73 3.75 -7.67
N GLN A 168 13.30 2.83 -8.53
CA GLN A 168 12.88 3.13 -9.90
C GLN A 168 11.44 2.63 -10.08
N LEU A 169 10.51 3.54 -10.38
CA LEU A 169 9.11 3.27 -10.67
C LEU A 169 8.82 3.57 -12.14
N THR A 170 8.83 2.53 -12.95
CA THR A 170 8.70 2.63 -14.42
C THR A 170 7.31 3.06 -14.85
N SER A 171 6.27 2.72 -14.07
CA SER A 171 4.88 3.09 -14.36
C SER A 171 4.66 4.61 -14.35
N LEU A 172 5.52 5.35 -13.64
CA LEU A 172 5.43 6.80 -13.49
C LEU A 172 6.66 7.54 -14.06
N ASN A 173 7.62 6.83 -14.66
CA ASN A 173 8.93 7.37 -15.04
C ASN A 173 9.57 8.17 -13.88
N PHE A 174 9.56 7.57 -12.69
CA PHE A 174 9.97 8.22 -11.44
C PHE A 174 11.15 7.47 -10.81
N SER A 175 12.07 8.24 -10.22
CA SER A 175 13.16 7.70 -9.41
C SER A 175 13.45 8.59 -8.21
N CYS A 176 13.83 7.99 -7.09
CA CYS A 176 14.34 8.71 -5.92
C CYS A 176 15.37 7.88 -5.17
N SER A 177 16.24 8.52 -4.41
CA SER A 177 17.20 7.82 -3.56
C SER A 177 16.49 7.20 -2.37
N LEU A 178 16.97 6.04 -1.88
CA LEU A 178 16.49 5.52 -0.61
C LEU A 178 16.81 6.47 0.54
N THR A 179 17.86 7.28 0.44
CA THR A 179 18.15 8.33 1.44
C THR A 179 16.98 9.30 1.57
N ASP A 180 16.36 9.73 0.47
CA ASP A 180 15.20 10.65 0.50
C ASP A 180 13.94 9.96 1.05
N ILE A 181 13.74 8.67 0.74
CA ILE A 181 12.62 7.89 1.30
C ILE A 181 12.71 7.81 2.83
N TYR A 182 13.93 7.62 3.34
CA TYR A 182 14.22 7.43 4.75
C TYR A 182 14.70 8.71 5.46
N GLU A 183 14.55 9.89 4.84
CA GLU A 183 14.86 11.18 5.46
C GLU A 183 14.07 11.32 6.77
N ASP A 184 14.75 11.74 7.84
CA ASP A 184 14.21 11.88 9.20
C ASP A 184 13.65 10.60 9.86
N VAL A 185 13.93 9.41 9.30
CA VAL A 185 13.49 8.13 9.88
C VAL A 185 14.49 7.60 10.89
N SER A 186 14.06 7.44 12.15
CA SER A 186 14.84 6.73 13.17
C SER A 186 14.67 5.22 13.06
N LEU A 187 15.66 4.53 12.49
CA LEU A 187 15.64 3.07 12.36
C LEU A 187 16.13 2.38 13.64
N PRO A 188 15.60 1.19 13.98
CA PRO A 188 16.13 0.38 15.06
C PRO A 188 17.61 0.05 14.82
N GLN A 189 18.46 0.16 15.84
CA GLN A 189 19.84 -0.26 15.71
C GLN A 189 19.89 -1.77 15.43
N THR A 190 20.54 -2.16 14.34
CA THR A 190 20.83 -3.58 14.08
C THR A 190 21.81 -4.08 15.13
N PHE A 191 21.39 -5.04 15.96
CA PHE A 191 22.31 -5.76 16.85
C PHE A 191 23.48 -6.33 16.01
N ASN A 192 24.71 -5.90 16.30
CA ASN A 192 25.92 -6.54 15.79
C ASN A 192 26.33 -7.65 16.78
N PRO A 193 26.24 -8.94 16.41
CA PRO A 193 26.62 -10.03 17.31
C PRO A 193 28.13 -10.21 17.51
N THR A 194 28.98 -9.27 17.06
CA THR A 194 30.45 -9.37 17.11
C THR A 194 31.10 -8.72 18.33
N SER A 195 30.34 -8.37 19.35
CA SER A 195 30.86 -7.92 20.66
C SER A 195 30.53 -8.95 21.74
N ALA A 196 31.29 -10.05 21.75
CA ALA A 196 31.44 -10.98 22.86
C ALA A 196 32.87 -11.54 22.83
#